data_AF-A0A1J5D8M0-F1
#
_entry.id   AF-A0A1J5D8M0-F1
#
_cell.length_a   1.000
_cell.length_b   1.000
_cell.length_c   1.000
_cell.angle_alpha   90.00
_cell.angle_beta   90.00
_cell.angle_gamma   90.00
#
_symmetry.space_group_name_H-M   'P 1'
#
loop_
_entity.id
_entity.type
_entity.pdbx_description
1 polymer ?
#
loop_
_entity_poly.entity_id
_entity_poly.type
_entity_poly.pdbx_seq_one_letter_code
_entity_poly.pdbx_strand_id
1 'polypeptide(L)'
;MAKLSMYQLYQYLPKTDCEKCGFSCMGFANRLISRDVRPEDCPFLLEPEYSESLTELNRLLGPEVEKEITGLIIDQEKCNGCGICVTVCEVNMEKSQEVGSGRGPGFSDDVVLRIDDGKIKLVDPQSCRRANPSSHICRACAELCPTKAISLV
;
A
#
# COMPACT_ATOMS: atom_id res chain seq x y z
N MET A 1 8.17 6.77 17.74
CA MET A 1 8.05 7.41 16.40
C MET A 1 9.44 7.44 15.80
N ALA A 2 9.71 6.67 14.74
CA ALA A 2 10.95 6.78 14.00
C ALA A 2 10.63 7.51 12.70
N LYS A 3 10.99 8.80 12.62
CA LYS A 3 10.89 9.55 11.37
C LYS A 3 11.86 8.90 10.40
N LEU A 4 11.35 8.29 9.33
CA LEU A 4 12.18 7.67 8.30
C LEU A 4 13.20 8.68 7.79
N SER A 5 14.47 8.32 7.90
CA SER A 5 15.56 9.17 7.47
C SER A 5 15.84 8.93 5.99
N MET A 6 16.10 10.01 5.26
CA MET A 6 16.48 9.97 3.85
C MET A 6 17.70 9.08 3.62
N TYR A 7 18.62 9.11 4.57
CA TYR A 7 19.80 8.25 4.57
C TYR A 7 19.44 6.77 4.70
N GLN A 8 18.43 6.42 5.52
CA GLN A 8 18.00 5.02 5.66
C GLN A 8 17.46 4.45 4.35
N LEU A 9 16.60 5.19 3.63
CA LEU A 9 16.12 4.74 2.32
C LEU A 9 17.24 4.65 1.30
N TYR A 10 18.14 5.64 1.30
CA TYR A 10 19.31 5.68 0.41
C TYR A 10 20.20 4.44 0.55
N GLN A 11 20.27 3.81 1.74
CA GLN A 11 21.07 2.60 1.94
C GLN A 11 20.63 1.42 1.07
N TYR A 12 19.34 1.34 0.77
CA TYR A 12 18.72 0.27 -0.03
C TYR A 12 18.56 0.63 -1.52
N LEU A 13 18.96 1.83 -1.93
CA LEU A 13 18.98 2.18 -3.34
C LEU A 13 20.22 1.62 -4.04
N PRO A 14 20.19 1.44 -5.38
CA PRO A 14 21.33 0.93 -6.14
C PRO A 14 22.59 1.80 -6.08
N LYS A 15 22.48 3.09 -5.70
CA LYS A 15 23.59 4.07 -5.61
C LYS A 15 24.39 4.21 -6.91
N THR A 16 23.74 3.94 -8.04
CA THR A 16 24.33 4.10 -9.37
C THR A 16 24.23 5.52 -9.88
N ASP A 17 23.38 6.36 -9.28
CA ASP A 17 23.03 7.71 -9.73
C ASP A 17 22.79 7.77 -11.26
N CYS A 18 22.14 6.73 -11.77
CA CYS A 18 21.92 6.53 -13.21
C CYS A 18 20.91 7.49 -13.84
N GLU A 19 20.11 8.17 -13.03
CA GLU A 19 19.01 9.08 -13.41
C GLU A 19 17.96 8.50 -14.39
N LYS A 20 17.90 7.17 -14.56
CA LYS A 20 16.89 6.53 -15.44
C LYS A 20 15.45 6.73 -14.98
N CYS A 21 15.22 6.97 -13.69
CA CYS A 21 13.92 7.34 -13.12
C CYS A 21 13.69 8.87 -13.09
N GLY A 22 14.58 9.67 -13.67
CA GLY A 22 14.51 11.14 -13.70
C GLY A 22 15.10 11.85 -12.48
N PHE A 23 15.70 11.11 -11.53
CA PHE A 23 16.26 11.66 -10.30
C PHE A 23 17.60 10.97 -9.96
N SER A 24 18.50 11.68 -9.29
CA SER A 24 19.62 11.03 -8.60
C SER A 24 19.10 10.07 -7.53
N CYS A 25 19.85 9.05 -7.13
CA CYS A 25 19.44 8.13 -6.06
C CYS A 25 19.13 8.89 -4.76
N MET A 26 19.92 9.92 -4.47
CA MET A 26 19.69 10.84 -3.36
C MET A 26 18.35 11.61 -3.50
N GLY A 27 18.07 12.14 -4.70
CA GLY A 27 16.81 12.82 -5.00
C GLY A 27 15.60 11.87 -4.96
N PHE A 28 15.76 10.65 -5.47
CA PHE A 28 14.78 9.58 -5.41
C PHE A 28 14.46 9.19 -3.96
N ALA A 29 15.46 9.03 -3.09
CA ALA A 29 15.25 8.78 -1.66
C ALA A 29 14.41 9.89 -0.98
N ASN A 30 14.70 11.16 -1.30
CA ASN A 30 13.92 12.27 -0.75
C ASN A 30 12.46 12.27 -1.27
N ARG A 31 12.27 11.90 -2.55
CA ARG A 31 10.93 11.76 -3.14
C ARG A 31 10.17 10.54 -2.62
N LEU A 32 10.86 9.45 -2.28
CA LEU A 32 10.27 8.31 -1.58
C LEU A 32 9.76 8.71 -0.19
N ILE A 33 10.47 9.61 0.51
CA ILE A 33 9.99 10.20 1.77
C ILE A 33 8.79 11.11 1.52
N SER A 34 8.90 11.98 0.51
CA SER A 34 7.87 12.96 0.17
C SER A 34 6.65 12.33 -0.52
N ARG A 35 6.73 11.05 -0.87
CA ARG A 35 5.69 10.24 -1.53
C ARG A 35 5.36 10.64 -2.98
N ASP A 36 6.29 11.31 -3.66
CA ASP A 36 6.14 11.66 -5.08
C ASP A 36 6.35 10.48 -6.02
N VAL A 37 7.04 9.43 -5.55
CA VAL A 37 7.47 8.25 -6.31
C VAL A 37 7.39 6.99 -5.46
N ARG A 38 7.35 5.82 -6.09
CA ARG A 38 7.36 4.49 -5.49
C ARG A 38 8.69 3.78 -5.74
N PRO A 39 9.10 2.80 -4.91
CA PRO A 39 10.32 2.03 -5.15
C PRO A 39 10.37 1.36 -6.53
N GLU A 40 9.21 0.94 -7.05
CA GLU A 40 9.07 0.31 -8.37
C GLU A 40 9.32 1.29 -9.54
N ASP A 41 9.32 2.60 -9.29
CA ASP A 41 9.61 3.61 -10.32
C ASP A 41 11.11 3.68 -10.66
N CYS A 42 11.97 2.97 -9.92
CA CYS A 42 13.39 2.81 -10.26
C CYS A 42 13.61 1.52 -11.08
N PRO A 43 14.03 1.63 -12.36
CA PRO A 43 14.23 0.45 -13.22
C PRO A 43 15.20 -0.58 -12.65
N PHE A 44 16.25 -0.13 -11.98
CA PHE A 44 17.25 -1.01 -11.36
C PHE A 44 16.69 -1.77 -10.16
N LEU A 45 15.73 -1.22 -9.42
CA LEU A 45 15.13 -1.92 -8.28
C LEU A 45 14.22 -3.09 -8.72
N LEU A 46 13.85 -3.16 -10.00
CA LEU A 46 13.08 -4.27 -10.57
C LEU A 46 13.98 -5.44 -11.03
N GLU A 47 15.30 -5.24 -11.05
CA GLU A 47 16.24 -6.29 -11.41
C GLU A 47 16.32 -7.36 -10.29
N PRO A 48 16.51 -8.64 -10.63
CA PRO A 48 16.55 -9.73 -9.64
C PRO A 48 17.56 -9.49 -8.51
N GLU A 49 18.70 -8.88 -8.84
CA GLU A 49 19.77 -8.52 -7.91
C GLU A 49 19.31 -7.60 -6.76
N TYR A 50 18.26 -6.80 -6.97
CA TYR A 50 17.77 -5.82 -5.99
C TYR A 50 16.43 -6.22 -5.34
N SER A 51 15.95 -7.44 -5.59
CA SER A 51 14.68 -7.95 -5.05
C SER A 51 14.57 -7.86 -3.52
N GLU A 52 15.64 -8.15 -2.79
CA GLU A 52 15.68 -7.98 -1.32
C GLU A 52 15.61 -6.50 -0.91
N SER A 53 16.31 -5.63 -1.64
CA SER A 53 16.31 -4.19 -1.37
C SER A 53 14.94 -3.56 -1.63
N LEU A 54 14.26 -3.99 -2.69
CA LEU A 54 12.89 -3.59 -3.00
C LEU A 54 11.91 -4.04 -1.91
N THR A 55 12.05 -5.29 -1.43
CA THR A 55 11.22 -5.83 -0.34
C THR A 55 11.39 -5.02 0.95
N GLU A 56 12.64 -4.68 1.31
CA GLU A 56 12.92 -3.93 2.52
C GLU A 56 12.51 -2.46 2.42
N LEU A 57 12.68 -1.82 1.26
CA LEU A 57 12.11 -0.49 1.00
C LEU A 57 10.60 -0.49 1.17
N ASN A 58 9.91 -1.48 0.61
CA ASN A 58 8.46 -1.62 0.76
C ASN A 58 8.05 -1.88 2.21
N ARG A 59 8.85 -2.63 2.99
CA ARG A 59 8.60 -2.84 4.42
C ARG A 59 8.76 -1.56 5.23
N LEU A 60 9.81 -0.79 4.94
CA LEU A 60 10.11 0.50 5.58
C LEU A 60 9.08 1.56 5.22
N LEU A 61 8.50 1.50 4.03
CA LEU A 61 7.49 2.45 3.55
C LEU A 61 6.05 1.98 3.86
N GLY A 62 5.79 0.70 4.12
CA GLY A 62 4.44 0.11 4.07
C GLY A 62 3.46 0.52 5.19
N PRO A 63 3.65 0.11 6.46
CA PRO A 63 2.55 0.15 7.44
C PRO A 63 2.17 1.57 7.91
N GLU A 64 3.14 2.47 7.99
CA GLU A 64 2.92 3.83 8.53
C GLU A 64 2.28 4.76 7.50
N VAL A 65 2.48 4.50 6.21
CA VAL A 65 2.00 5.33 5.09
C VAL A 65 0.56 5.02 4.73
N GLU A 66 0.23 3.73 4.70
CA GLU A 66 -1.14 3.26 4.57
C GLU A 66 -2.02 3.86 5.66
N LYS A 67 -1.51 3.87 6.90
CA LYS A 67 -2.16 4.47 8.06
C LYS A 67 -2.27 5.99 7.95
N GLU A 68 -1.25 6.70 7.52
CA GLU A 68 -1.28 8.17 7.43
C GLU A 68 -2.34 8.68 6.45
N ILE A 69 -2.53 8.00 5.32
CA ILE A 69 -3.37 8.50 4.23
C ILE A 69 -4.81 8.01 4.39
N THR A 70 -4.99 6.78 4.85
CA THR A 70 -6.33 6.20 4.98
C THR A 70 -6.86 6.21 6.40
N GLY A 71 -6.03 6.48 7.40
CA GLY A 71 -6.36 6.28 8.81
C GLY A 71 -6.60 4.82 9.18
N LEU A 72 -6.30 3.86 8.29
CA LEU A 72 -6.67 2.46 8.47
C LEU A 72 -5.53 1.70 9.15
N ILE A 73 -5.87 0.99 10.23
CA ILE A 73 -4.94 0.18 11.01
C ILE A 73 -5.40 -1.28 10.89
N ILE A 74 -4.49 -2.14 10.43
CA ILE A 74 -4.76 -3.57 10.23
C ILE A 74 -3.94 -4.38 11.24
N ASP A 75 -4.64 -5.09 12.11
CA ASP A 75 -4.09 -6.13 12.97
C ASP A 75 -4.03 -7.45 12.20
N GLN A 76 -2.82 -7.76 11.71
CA GLN A 76 -2.58 -8.96 10.90
C GLN A 76 -2.73 -10.26 11.71
N GLU A 77 -2.60 -10.23 13.04
CA GLU A 77 -2.80 -11.42 13.87
C GLU A 77 -4.28 -11.76 14.00
N LYS A 78 -5.15 -10.75 14.16
CA LYS A 78 -6.61 -10.93 14.20
C LYS A 78 -7.24 -11.19 12.84
N CYS A 79 -6.58 -10.82 11.74
CA CYS A 79 -7.13 -11.02 10.41
C CYS A 79 -7.17 -12.52 10.05
N ASN A 80 -8.33 -13.01 9.62
CA ASN A 80 -8.52 -14.40 9.19
C ASN A 80 -8.76 -14.54 7.67
N GLY A 81 -8.60 -13.46 6.91
CA GLY A 81 -8.72 -13.49 5.44
C GLY A 81 -10.13 -13.64 4.90
N CYS A 82 -11.19 -13.41 5.70
CA CYS A 82 -12.58 -13.63 5.27
C CYS A 82 -13.06 -12.79 4.06
N GLY A 83 -12.32 -11.77 3.63
CA GLY A 83 -12.61 -11.01 2.41
C GLY A 83 -13.79 -10.03 2.50
N ILE A 84 -14.50 -9.93 3.62
CA ILE A 84 -15.65 -9.00 3.78
C ILE A 84 -15.24 -7.56 3.49
N CYS A 85 -14.10 -7.12 4.01
CA CYS A 85 -13.53 -5.79 3.76
C CYS A 85 -13.30 -5.50 2.26
N VAL A 86 -13.01 -6.53 1.45
CA VAL A 86 -12.79 -6.42 0.00
C VAL A 86 -14.12 -6.24 -0.73
N THR A 87 -15.14 -7.02 -0.37
CA THR A 87 -16.44 -7.00 -1.05
C THR A 87 -17.34 -5.84 -0.64
N VAL A 88 -17.18 -5.30 0.57
CA VAL A 88 -17.94 -4.13 1.05
C VAL A 88 -17.32 -2.80 0.62
N CYS A 89 -16.12 -2.82 0.05
CA CYS A 89 -15.45 -1.63 -0.46
C CYS A 89 -16.07 -1.21 -1.80
N GLU A 90 -16.81 -0.10 -1.80
CA GLU A 90 -17.42 0.44 -3.03
C GLU A 90 -16.39 0.70 -4.14
N VAL A 91 -15.21 1.19 -3.78
CA VAL A 91 -14.14 1.44 -4.76
C VAL A 91 -13.66 0.11 -5.38
N ASN A 92 -13.57 -0.96 -4.60
CA ASN A 92 -13.25 -2.27 -5.16
C ASN A 92 -14.38 -2.78 -6.07
N MET A 93 -15.64 -2.60 -5.68
CA MET A 93 -16.79 -3.00 -6.51
C MET A 93 -16.83 -2.22 -7.83
N GLU A 94 -16.50 -0.93 -7.81
CA GLU A 94 -16.39 -0.08 -9.00
C GLU A 94 -15.24 -0.53 -9.92
N LYS A 95 -14.10 -0.94 -9.34
CA LYS A 95 -12.89 -1.30 -10.09
C LYS A 95 -12.81 -2.78 -10.50
N SER A 96 -13.61 -3.66 -9.91
CA SER A 96 -13.59 -5.10 -10.20
C SER A 96 -15.00 -5.69 -10.24
N GLN A 97 -15.40 -6.15 -11.41
CA GLN A 97 -16.69 -6.83 -11.62
C GLN A 97 -16.81 -8.11 -10.78
N GLU A 98 -15.68 -8.79 -10.53
CA GLU A 98 -15.62 -9.98 -9.69
C GLU A 98 -15.99 -9.66 -8.24
N VAL A 99 -15.46 -8.54 -7.72
CA VAL A 99 -15.81 -8.05 -6.38
C VAL A 99 -17.28 -7.68 -6.30
N GLY A 100 -17.82 -6.98 -7.30
CA GLY A 100 -19.25 -6.68 -7.39
C GLY A 100 -20.15 -7.92 -7.43
N SER A 101 -19.60 -9.07 -7.83
CA SER A 101 -20.28 -10.37 -7.85
C SER A 101 -20.06 -11.19 -6.56
N GLY A 102 -19.42 -10.60 -5.53
CA GLY A 102 -19.13 -11.25 -4.25
C GLY A 102 -17.89 -12.15 -4.24
N ARG A 103 -17.05 -12.09 -5.28
CA ARG A 103 -15.77 -12.82 -5.36
C ARG A 103 -14.59 -11.93 -4.94
N GLY A 104 -13.40 -12.50 -4.86
CA GLY A 104 -12.17 -11.73 -4.74
C GLY A 104 -11.78 -11.08 -6.08
N PRO A 105 -11.02 -9.97 -6.06
CA PRO A 105 -10.53 -9.34 -7.28
C PRO A 105 -9.48 -10.22 -7.97
N GLY A 106 -9.32 -10.04 -9.28
CA GLY A 106 -8.21 -10.60 -10.02
C GLY A 106 -6.88 -10.00 -9.58
N PHE A 107 -5.78 -10.72 -9.81
CA PHE A 107 -4.43 -10.25 -9.46
C PHE A 107 -4.01 -8.97 -10.20
N SER A 108 -4.57 -8.76 -11.39
CA SER A 108 -4.35 -7.57 -12.24
C SER A 108 -5.29 -6.40 -11.92
N ASP A 109 -6.26 -6.55 -11.02
CA ASP A 109 -7.23 -5.49 -10.75
C ASP A 109 -6.61 -4.43 -9.82
N ASP A 110 -6.74 -3.15 -10.19
CA ASP A 110 -6.23 -1.99 -9.45
C ASP A 110 -7.10 -1.64 -8.21
N VAL A 111 -7.33 -2.61 -7.33
CA VAL A 111 -8.20 -2.48 -6.15
C VAL A 111 -7.52 -1.81 -4.96
N VAL A 112 -8.34 -1.29 -4.04
CA VAL A 112 -7.89 -0.73 -2.75
C VAL A 112 -7.43 -1.85 -1.81
N LEU A 113 -8.24 -2.89 -1.66
CA LEU A 113 -8.01 -4.00 -0.73
C LEU A 113 -7.99 -5.34 -1.46
N ARG A 114 -7.08 -6.23 -1.06
CA ARG A 114 -7.01 -7.61 -1.54
C ARG A 114 -6.72 -8.57 -0.40
N ILE A 115 -7.17 -9.82 -0.53
CA ILE A 115 -6.70 -10.90 0.35
C ILE A 115 -5.54 -11.60 -0.36
N ASP A 116 -4.33 -11.44 0.16
CA ASP A 116 -3.12 -12.12 -0.28
C ASP A 116 -2.66 -13.06 0.85
N ASP A 117 -2.40 -14.32 0.53
CA ASP A 117 -1.94 -15.35 1.49
C ASP A 117 -2.81 -15.42 2.77
N GLY A 118 -4.13 -15.38 2.60
CA GLY A 118 -5.09 -15.44 3.71
C GLY A 118 -5.11 -14.21 4.62
N LYS A 119 -4.45 -13.11 4.23
CA LYS A 119 -4.41 -11.86 4.98
C LYS A 119 -4.84 -10.69 4.11
N ILE A 120 -5.45 -9.69 4.75
CA ILE A 120 -5.81 -8.45 4.08
C ILE A 120 -4.56 -7.62 3.80
N LYS A 121 -4.49 -7.10 2.58
CA LYS A 121 -3.45 -6.18 2.11
C LYS A 121 -4.11 -4.95 1.51
N LEU A 122 -3.58 -3.77 1.84
CA LEU A 122 -3.92 -2.53 1.17
C LEU A 122 -3.05 -2.44 -0.09
N VAL A 123 -3.68 -2.51 -1.26
CA VAL A 123 -2.99 -2.57 -2.57
C VAL A 123 -2.85 -1.17 -3.16
N ASP A 124 -3.95 -0.41 -3.17
CA ASP A 124 -3.96 0.99 -3.61
C ASP A 124 -4.59 1.90 -2.54
N PRO A 125 -3.78 2.37 -1.57
CA PRO A 125 -4.25 3.26 -0.51
C PRO A 125 -4.79 4.60 -1.03
N GLN A 126 -4.32 5.09 -2.19
CA GLN A 126 -4.72 6.39 -2.75
C GLN A 126 -6.15 6.39 -3.25
N SER A 127 -6.59 5.25 -3.76
CA SER A 127 -7.98 5.07 -4.19
C SER A 127 -8.95 4.85 -3.03
N CYS A 128 -8.47 4.69 -1.80
CA CYS A 128 -9.34 4.63 -0.62
C CYS A 128 -10.13 5.94 -0.50
N ARG A 129 -11.45 5.88 -0.31
CA ARG A 129 -12.28 7.08 -0.08
C ARG A 129 -11.74 7.95 1.07
N ARG A 130 -11.12 7.35 2.10
CA ARG A 130 -10.53 8.08 3.23
C ARG A 130 -9.25 8.85 2.88
N ALA A 131 -8.58 8.50 1.78
CA ALA A 131 -7.44 9.25 1.25
C ALA A 131 -7.85 10.61 0.65
N ASN A 132 -9.14 10.79 0.32
CA ASN A 132 -9.66 12.03 -0.22
C ASN A 132 -10.39 12.83 0.88
N PRO A 133 -9.84 13.99 1.33
CA PRO A 133 -10.45 14.83 2.37
C PRO A 133 -11.84 15.38 2.00
N SER A 134 -12.17 15.41 0.71
CA SER A 134 -13.45 15.90 0.20
C SER A 134 -14.51 14.80 0.09
N SER A 135 -14.16 13.54 0.35
CA SER A 135 -15.11 12.41 0.35
C SER A 135 -15.88 12.34 1.67
N HIS A 136 -17.09 11.78 1.62
CA HIS A 136 -17.80 11.38 2.83
C HIS A 136 -16.96 10.39 3.66
N ILE A 137 -17.13 10.44 4.99
CA ILE A 137 -16.39 9.61 5.95
C ILE A 137 -16.79 8.14 5.75
N CYS A 138 -15.92 7.37 5.09
CA CYS A 138 -16.10 5.94 4.90
C CYS A 138 -15.58 5.14 6.11
N ARG A 139 -16.33 4.09 6.51
CA ARG A 139 -15.99 3.18 7.62
C ARG A 139 -16.32 1.70 7.37
N ALA A 140 -16.82 1.35 6.19
CA ALA A 140 -17.45 0.05 5.90
C ALA A 140 -16.57 -1.16 6.27
N CYS A 141 -15.29 -1.15 5.87
CA CYS A 141 -14.38 -2.25 6.15
C CYS A 141 -14.12 -2.48 7.64
N ALA A 142 -14.08 -1.41 8.45
CA ALA A 142 -13.86 -1.50 9.89
C ALA A 142 -15.13 -1.95 10.63
N GLU A 143 -16.29 -1.43 10.24
CA GLU A 143 -17.58 -1.76 10.87
C GLU A 143 -18.01 -3.20 10.61
N LEU A 144 -17.71 -3.72 9.42
CA LEU A 144 -18.09 -5.08 9.01
C LEU A 144 -17.00 -6.12 9.25
N CYS A 145 -15.87 -5.75 9.89
CA CYS A 145 -14.80 -6.69 10.21
C CYS A 145 -15.20 -7.61 11.38
N PRO A 146 -15.45 -8.92 11.16
CA PRO A 146 -15.95 -9.80 12.21
C PRO A 146 -14.93 -10.06 13.32
N THR A 147 -13.63 -10.03 12.99
CA THR A 147 -12.55 -10.25 13.94
C THR A 147 -12.04 -8.96 14.57
N LYS A 148 -12.61 -7.80 14.20
CA LYS A 148 -12.13 -6.47 14.60
C LYS A 148 -10.64 -6.26 14.32
N ALA A 149 -10.14 -6.88 13.25
CA ALA A 149 -8.79 -6.70 12.76
C ALA A 149 -8.54 -5.32 12.15
N ILE A 150 -9.60 -4.59 11.76
CA ILE A 150 -9.50 -3.29 11.12
C ILE A 150 -9.99 -2.21 12.08
N SER A 151 -9.18 -1.18 12.31
CA SER A 151 -9.51 0.01 13.09
C SER A 151 -9.25 1.27 12.28
N LEU A 152 -9.91 2.37 12.64
CA LEU A 152 -9.78 3.66 11.95
C LEU A 152 -9.34 4.75 12.94
N VAL A 153 -8.40 5.59 12.54
CA VAL A 153 -7.93 6.80 13.23
C VAL A 153 -8.17 8.06 12.39
#